data_AF-A0A2K6DPE5-F1
#
_entry.id   AF-A0A2K6DPE5-F1
#
_cell.length_a   1.000
_cell.length_b   1.000
_cell.length_c   1.000
_cell.angle_alpha   90.00
_cell.angle_beta   90.00
_cell.angle_gamma   90.00
#
_symmetry.space_group_name_H-M   'P 1'
#
loop_
_entity.id
_entity.type
_entity.pdbx_description
1 polymer ?
#
loop_
_entity_poly.entity_id
_entity_poly.type
_entity_poly.pdbx_seq_one_letter_code
_entity_poly.pdbx_strand_id
1 'polypeptide(L)'
;MGVPLTRRTLLSLILALLFPSMASMAAMGSCSKEYRMLLGQLQKQTDLMQDTSRLLDPYIRIQGLDIPKLREHCRESPGAFPSEETLRGLGRRGFLQTLNATLGRVLHRLADLEHHLPKAQDLERSGLNIEDLEKLQMARPNVLGLRNNVYCMAQLLDNSDMTEPTKAGRGTPQPPTPTPTSDVFQRKLEGCSFLRGYHRFMHSVGRVFSKWGESPNRSRRHSPHQALRKGVRRTRPSRKGNRLMPRGQLPR
;
A
#
# COMPACT_ATOMS: atom_id res chain seq x y z
N MET A 1 31.14 3.84 45.58
CA MET A 1 30.02 4.81 45.56
C MET A 1 28.79 4.11 44.98
N GLY A 2 27.80 3.79 45.80
CA GLY A 2 26.57 3.11 45.36
C GLY A 2 25.50 4.14 45.03
N VAL A 3 24.93 4.07 43.82
CA VAL A 3 23.81 4.91 43.40
C VAL A 3 22.52 4.29 43.95
N PRO A 4 21.71 4.99 44.76
CA PRO A 4 20.47 4.43 45.27
C PRO A 4 19.43 4.38 44.14
N LEU A 5 19.07 3.16 43.70
CA LEU A 5 17.88 2.97 42.88
C LEU A 5 16.66 3.36 43.70
N THR A 6 15.93 4.37 43.23
CA THR A 6 14.74 4.88 43.90
C THR A 6 13.63 3.83 43.91
N ARG A 7 12.92 3.68 45.03
CA ARG A 7 11.82 2.72 45.25
C ARG A 7 10.74 2.71 44.13
N ARG A 8 10.61 3.81 43.38
CA ARG A 8 9.71 3.94 42.22
C ARG A 8 10.18 3.19 40.98
N THR A 9 11.48 3.11 40.70
CA THR A 9 11.99 2.36 39.53
C THR A 9 11.90 0.85 39.73
N LEU A 10 12.11 0.37 40.96
CA LEU A 10 11.89 -1.03 41.34
C LEU A 10 10.41 -1.43 41.21
N LEU A 11 9.47 -0.59 41.64
CA LEU A 11 8.03 -0.88 41.52
C LEU A 11 7.56 -0.94 40.06
N SER A 12 8.05 -0.03 39.20
CA SER A 12 7.75 -0.07 37.75
C SER A 12 8.31 -1.32 37.06
N LEU A 13 9.52 -1.76 37.43
CA LEU A 13 10.08 -3.00 36.90
C LEU A 13 9.30 -4.23 37.33
N ILE A 14 8.85 -4.27 38.59
CA ILE A 14 8.07 -5.39 39.13
C ILE A 14 6.67 -5.46 38.47
N LEU A 15 6.00 -4.33 38.24
CA LEU A 15 4.73 -4.33 37.48
C LEU A 15 4.92 -4.78 36.03
N ALA A 16 6.02 -4.39 35.37
CA ALA A 16 6.30 -4.81 33.99
C ALA A 16 6.56 -6.33 33.87
N LEU A 17 7.10 -6.96 34.92
CA LEU A 17 7.36 -8.40 34.97
C LEU A 17 6.13 -9.23 35.37
N LEU A 18 5.20 -8.65 36.14
CA LEU A 18 4.00 -9.34 36.62
C LEU A 18 2.82 -9.30 35.64
N PHE A 19 2.84 -8.40 34.66
CA PHE A 19 1.80 -8.30 33.62
C PHE A 19 2.36 -8.40 32.18
N PRO A 20 3.02 -9.52 31.80
CA PRO A 20 3.46 -9.73 30.41
C PRO A 20 2.28 -9.76 29.42
N SER A 21 1.05 -9.96 29.89
CA SER A 21 -0.18 -9.96 29.08
C SER A 21 -0.65 -8.57 28.63
N MET A 22 -0.18 -7.48 29.24
CA MET A 22 -0.48 -6.11 28.76
C MET A 22 0.58 -5.55 27.82
N ALA A 23 1.81 -6.11 27.83
CA ALA A 23 2.88 -5.70 26.92
C ALA A 23 2.62 -6.09 25.45
N SER A 24 1.66 -6.98 25.19
CA SER A 24 1.24 -7.36 23.83
C SER A 24 0.25 -6.39 23.18
N MET A 25 -0.23 -5.37 23.92
CA MET A 25 -0.92 -4.20 23.34
C MET A 25 0.03 -3.03 23.07
N ALA A 26 1.35 -3.24 23.15
CA ALA A 26 2.31 -2.19 22.86
C ALA A 26 2.29 -1.82 21.37
N ALA A 27 1.81 -0.59 21.12
CA ALA A 27 1.88 0.16 19.87
C ALA A 27 0.93 -0.26 18.73
N MET A 28 -0.33 -0.60 19.02
CA MET A 28 -1.35 -0.23 18.03
C MET A 28 -1.49 1.30 18.06
N GLY A 29 -0.88 1.99 17.09
CA GLY A 29 -1.19 3.39 16.85
C GLY A 29 -2.70 3.57 16.75
N SER A 30 -3.23 4.70 17.22
CA SER A 30 -4.67 4.95 17.18
C SER A 30 -5.17 4.85 15.73
N CYS A 31 -6.19 4.02 15.50
CA CYS A 31 -6.79 3.93 14.17
C CYS A 31 -7.53 5.22 13.85
N SER A 32 -7.17 5.86 12.73
CA SER A 32 -7.98 6.95 12.18
C SER A 32 -9.37 6.42 11.84
N LYS A 33 -10.39 7.20 12.20
CA LYS A 33 -11.80 6.87 11.90
C LYS A 33 -12.22 7.27 10.49
N GLU A 34 -11.34 7.96 9.74
CA GLU A 34 -11.66 8.48 8.42
C GLU A 34 -11.27 7.52 7.30
N TYR A 35 -12.27 6.86 6.69
CA TYR A 35 -12.08 5.90 5.61
C TYR A 35 -11.21 6.44 4.45
N ARG A 36 -11.47 7.68 4.01
CA ARG A 36 -10.75 8.26 2.85
C ARG A 36 -9.27 8.53 3.16
N MET A 37 -8.99 9.01 4.36
CA MET A 37 -7.62 9.25 4.82
C MET A 37 -6.85 7.93 4.89
N LEU A 38 -7.43 6.91 5.54
CA LEU A 38 -6.80 5.61 5.68
C LEU A 38 -6.62 4.89 4.34
N LEU A 39 -7.60 4.98 3.44
CA LEU A 39 -7.46 4.45 2.09
C LEU A 39 -6.32 5.14 1.33
N GLY A 40 -6.17 6.45 1.45
CA GLY A 40 -5.05 7.19 0.87
C GLY A 40 -3.69 6.75 1.42
N GLN A 41 -3.61 6.47 2.73
CA GLN A 41 -2.40 5.92 3.34
C GLN A 41 -2.06 4.53 2.81
N LEU A 42 -3.06 3.64 2.70
CA LEU A 42 -2.89 2.30 2.13
C LEU A 42 -2.39 2.37 0.68
N GLN A 43 -3.02 3.19 -0.16
CA GLN A 43 -2.61 3.41 -1.55
C GLN A 43 -1.17 3.90 -1.64
N LYS A 44 -0.82 4.95 -0.89
CA LYS A 44 0.52 5.52 -0.89
C LYS A 44 1.58 4.52 -0.41
N GLN A 45 1.29 3.75 0.63
CA GLN A 45 2.22 2.72 1.11
C GLN A 45 2.41 1.60 0.08
N THR A 46 1.34 1.13 -0.54
CA THR A 46 1.45 0.09 -1.58
C THR A 46 2.20 0.58 -2.81
N ASP A 47 2.04 1.87 -3.15
CA ASP A 47 2.76 2.50 -4.26
C ASP A 47 4.27 2.61 -3.99
N LEU A 48 4.67 2.82 -2.74
CA LEU A 48 6.08 2.81 -2.33
C LEU A 48 6.64 1.38 -2.27
N MET A 49 5.84 0.42 -1.84
CA MET A 49 6.30 -0.96 -1.60
C MET A 49 6.41 -1.79 -2.88
N GLN A 50 5.78 -1.37 -3.99
CA GLN A 50 5.99 -1.99 -5.32
C GLN A 50 7.31 -1.58 -5.99
N ASP A 51 7.94 -0.48 -5.56
CA ASP A 51 9.19 0.03 -6.14
C ASP A 51 10.37 -0.89 -5.78
N THR A 52 10.96 -1.54 -6.79
CA THR A 52 12.06 -2.50 -6.60
C THR A 52 13.33 -1.86 -6.06
N SER A 53 13.52 -0.56 -6.29
CA SER A 53 14.71 0.18 -5.84
C SER A 53 14.77 0.31 -4.32
N ARG A 54 13.65 0.06 -3.63
CA ARG A 54 13.52 0.14 -2.18
C ARG A 54 13.95 -1.12 -1.44
N LEU A 55 14.01 -2.28 -2.12
CA LEU A 55 14.25 -3.56 -1.45
C LEU A 55 14.93 -4.59 -2.37
N LEU A 56 14.34 -4.93 -3.51
CA LEU A 56 14.91 -5.94 -4.43
C LEU A 56 16.26 -5.51 -5.01
N ASP A 57 16.39 -4.31 -5.55
CA ASP A 57 17.65 -3.89 -6.19
C ASP A 57 18.81 -3.77 -5.19
N PRO A 58 18.62 -3.19 -3.97
CA PRO A 58 19.60 -3.27 -2.89
C PRO A 58 19.97 -4.71 -2.51
N TYR A 59 19.00 -5.62 -2.45
CA TYR A 59 19.26 -7.03 -2.15
C TYR A 59 20.13 -7.69 -3.23
N ILE A 60 19.83 -7.45 -4.50
CA ILE A 60 20.62 -7.95 -5.63
C ILE A 60 22.07 -7.49 -5.53
N ARG A 61 22.30 -6.20 -5.26
CA ARG A 61 23.66 -5.64 -5.12
C ARG A 61 24.40 -6.22 -3.92
N ILE A 62 23.81 -6.16 -2.72
CA ILE A 62 24.50 -6.56 -1.49
C ILE A 62 24.81 -8.07 -1.44
N GLN A 63 24.04 -8.88 -2.16
CA GLN A 63 24.27 -10.33 -2.23
C GLN A 63 25.23 -10.75 -3.36
N GLY A 64 25.72 -9.81 -4.17
CA GLY A 64 26.61 -10.07 -5.30
C GLY A 64 25.89 -10.68 -6.50
N LEU A 65 24.58 -10.43 -6.65
CA LEU A 65 23.76 -10.94 -7.75
C LEU A 65 23.61 -9.93 -8.91
N ASP A 66 24.22 -8.75 -8.82
CA ASP A 66 24.12 -7.68 -9.84
C ASP A 66 24.98 -7.95 -11.08
N ILE A 67 24.86 -9.17 -11.59
CA ILE A 67 25.48 -9.66 -12.82
C ILE A 67 24.35 -10.06 -13.75
N PRO A 68 24.31 -9.63 -15.03
CA PRO A 68 23.17 -9.84 -15.92
C PRO A 68 22.63 -11.28 -15.92
N LYS A 69 23.52 -12.27 -16.06
CA LYS A 69 23.15 -13.70 -16.06
C LYS A 69 22.48 -14.16 -14.76
N LEU A 70 22.87 -13.61 -13.60
CA LEU A 70 22.26 -13.95 -12.31
C LEU A 70 20.94 -13.23 -12.09
N ARG A 71 20.83 -11.98 -12.54
CA ARG A 71 19.57 -11.21 -12.46
C ARG A 71 18.43 -11.88 -13.23
N GLU A 72 18.73 -12.56 -14.32
CA GLU A 72 17.74 -13.34 -15.08
C GLU A 72 17.11 -14.49 -14.28
N HIS A 73 17.80 -14.98 -13.26
CA HIS A 73 17.31 -16.04 -12.36
C HIS A 73 16.48 -15.49 -11.19
N CYS A 74 16.47 -14.18 -10.96
CA CYS A 74 15.59 -13.50 -10.00
C CYS A 74 14.15 -13.38 -10.52
N ARG A 75 13.54 -14.51 -10.87
CA ARG A 75 12.15 -14.59 -11.33
C ARG A 75 11.25 -14.98 -10.17
N GLU A 76 10.06 -14.41 -10.14
CA GLU A 76 9.07 -14.86 -9.18
C GLU A 76 8.75 -16.35 -9.39
N SER A 77 8.72 -17.11 -8.29
CA SER A 77 8.23 -18.50 -8.31
C SER A 77 6.71 -18.52 -8.52
N PRO A 78 6.19 -19.28 -9.50
CA PRO A 78 4.75 -19.38 -9.73
C PRO A 78 3.98 -19.77 -8.47
N GLY A 79 2.89 -19.06 -8.18
CA GLY A 79 2.04 -19.34 -7.01
C GLY A 79 2.59 -18.89 -5.65
N ALA A 80 3.79 -18.28 -5.58
CA ALA A 80 4.34 -17.77 -4.32
C ALA A 80 3.47 -16.65 -3.71
N PHE A 81 2.85 -15.83 -4.57
CA PHE A 81 1.94 -14.76 -4.18
C PHE A 81 0.62 -14.82 -4.96
N PRO A 82 -0.51 -14.40 -4.35
CA PRO A 82 -1.79 -14.30 -5.04
C PRO A 82 -1.70 -13.47 -6.33
N SER A 83 -2.43 -13.87 -7.38
CA SER A 83 -2.54 -13.08 -8.61
C SER A 83 -3.42 -11.85 -8.40
N GLU A 84 -3.28 -10.84 -9.25
CA GLU A 84 -4.17 -9.67 -9.23
C GLU A 84 -5.63 -10.08 -9.42
N GLU A 85 -5.89 -11.02 -10.33
CA GLU A 85 -7.23 -11.56 -10.58
C GLU A 85 -7.81 -12.21 -9.33
N THR A 86 -7.05 -13.07 -8.65
CA THR A 86 -7.46 -13.66 -7.37
C THR A 86 -7.77 -12.56 -6.36
N LEU A 87 -6.93 -11.55 -6.23
CA LEU A 87 -7.15 -10.46 -5.28
C LEU A 87 -8.38 -9.60 -5.61
N ARG A 88 -8.65 -9.35 -6.90
CA ARG A 88 -9.84 -8.61 -7.35
C ARG A 88 -11.13 -9.38 -7.13
N GLY A 89 -11.09 -10.71 -7.24
CA GLY A 89 -12.22 -11.59 -6.96
C GLY A 89 -12.59 -11.66 -5.47
N LEU A 90 -11.71 -11.18 -4.58
CA LEU A 90 -12.01 -11.09 -3.16
C LEU A 90 -12.84 -9.83 -2.88
N GLY A 91 -13.99 -10.01 -2.21
CA GLY A 91 -14.69 -8.89 -1.57
C GLY A 91 -13.78 -8.18 -0.55
N ARG A 92 -14.13 -6.95 -0.14
CA ARG A 92 -13.25 -6.08 0.66
C ARG A 92 -12.66 -6.76 1.90
N ARG A 93 -13.49 -7.46 2.67
CA ARG A 93 -13.08 -8.20 3.88
C ARG A 93 -12.10 -9.32 3.54
N GLY A 94 -12.43 -10.17 2.56
CA GLY A 94 -11.58 -11.27 2.11
C GLY A 94 -10.23 -10.79 1.57
N PHE A 95 -10.23 -9.66 0.88
CA PHE A 95 -9.02 -9.00 0.40
C PHE A 95 -8.11 -8.56 1.56
N LEU A 96 -8.64 -7.85 2.57
CA LEU A 96 -7.85 -7.40 3.73
C LEU A 96 -7.32 -8.59 4.56
N GLN A 97 -8.11 -9.65 4.73
CA GLN A 97 -7.70 -10.87 5.42
C GLN A 97 -6.54 -11.56 4.67
N THR A 98 -6.69 -11.74 3.36
CA THR A 98 -5.66 -12.35 2.51
C THR A 98 -4.38 -11.52 2.48
N LEU A 99 -4.51 -10.19 2.40
CA LEU A 99 -3.40 -9.25 2.47
C LEU A 99 -2.67 -9.37 3.81
N ASN A 100 -3.38 -9.29 4.94
CA ASN A 100 -2.76 -9.38 6.26
C ASN A 100 -2.04 -10.73 6.49
N ALA A 101 -2.65 -11.84 6.05
CA ALA A 101 -2.02 -13.16 6.13
C ALA A 101 -0.75 -13.25 5.26
N THR A 102 -0.80 -12.70 4.04
CA THR A 102 0.34 -12.68 3.13
C THR A 102 1.48 -11.80 3.65
N LEU A 103 1.17 -10.61 4.19
CA LEU A 103 2.16 -9.74 4.85
C LEU A 103 2.75 -10.42 6.11
N GLY A 104 1.96 -11.22 6.83
CA GLY A 104 2.45 -12.07 7.91
C GLY A 104 3.52 -13.05 7.44
N ARG A 105 3.30 -13.76 6.33
CA ARG A 105 4.31 -14.65 5.72
C ARG A 105 5.54 -13.88 5.25
N VAL A 106 5.33 -12.71 4.64
CA VAL A 106 6.44 -11.83 4.20
C VAL A 106 7.33 -11.43 5.37
N LEU A 107 6.77 -11.06 6.53
CA LEU A 107 7.57 -10.71 7.71
C LEU A 107 8.48 -11.86 8.18
N HIS A 108 7.98 -13.10 8.16
CA HIS A 108 8.79 -14.27 8.54
C HIS A 108 9.94 -14.48 7.54
N ARG A 109 9.66 -14.38 6.24
CA ARG A 109 10.68 -14.55 5.21
C ARG A 109 11.67 -13.39 5.17
N LEU A 110 11.25 -12.15 5.48
CA LEU A 110 12.16 -11.02 5.64
C LEU A 110 13.10 -11.22 6.83
N ALA A 111 12.60 -11.71 7.97
CA ALA A 111 13.46 -12.03 9.12
C ALA A 111 14.49 -13.12 8.77
N ASP A 112 14.09 -14.15 8.03
CA ASP A 112 15.00 -15.19 7.51
C ASP A 112 16.05 -14.59 6.58
N LEU A 113 15.67 -13.70 5.65
CA LEU A 113 16.64 -13.02 4.78
C LEU A 113 17.59 -12.11 5.56
N GLU A 114 17.10 -11.35 6.52
CA GLU A 114 17.90 -10.46 7.39
C GLU A 114 19.01 -11.24 8.12
N HIS A 115 18.74 -12.45 8.58
CA HIS A 115 19.75 -13.33 9.20
C HIS A 115 20.91 -13.71 8.27
N HIS A 116 20.69 -13.66 6.96
CA HIS A 116 21.66 -14.04 5.93
C HIS A 116 22.23 -12.84 5.16
N LEU A 117 21.95 -11.60 5.60
CA LEU A 117 22.57 -10.41 5.03
C LEU A 117 23.99 -10.22 5.58
N PRO A 118 24.91 -9.64 4.78
CA PRO A 118 26.19 -9.20 5.30
C PRO A 118 26.03 -8.21 6.46
N LYS A 119 26.86 -8.34 7.50
CA LYS A 119 26.82 -7.41 8.64
C LYS A 119 27.48 -6.09 8.27
N ALA A 120 27.05 -5.00 8.89
CA ALA A 120 27.59 -3.66 8.63
C ALA A 120 29.13 -3.59 8.73
N GLN A 121 29.72 -4.31 9.69
CA GLN A 121 31.17 -4.38 9.90
C GLN A 121 31.92 -5.06 8.75
N ASP A 122 31.26 -5.97 8.03
CA ASP A 122 31.85 -6.73 6.93
C ASP A 122 31.68 -6.03 5.56
N LEU A 123 30.84 -4.98 5.49
CA LEU A 123 30.52 -4.29 4.24
C LEU A 123 31.72 -3.54 3.66
N GLU A 124 32.44 -2.78 4.49
CA GLU A 124 33.61 -1.99 4.06
C GLU A 124 34.70 -2.91 3.50
N ARG A 125 34.98 -4.01 4.19
CA ARG A 125 35.94 -5.03 3.75
C ARG A 125 35.50 -5.73 2.45
N SER A 126 34.19 -5.85 2.23
CA SER A 126 33.62 -6.52 1.07
C SER A 126 33.32 -5.56 -0.10
N GLY A 127 33.60 -4.25 0.05
CA GLY A 127 33.29 -3.23 -0.95
C GLY A 127 31.78 -3.04 -1.20
N LEU A 128 30.93 -3.36 -0.22
CA LEU A 128 29.47 -3.28 -0.32
C LEU A 128 28.94 -1.96 0.24
N ASN A 129 27.82 -1.48 -0.30
CA ASN A 129 27.24 -0.18 0.06
C ASN A 129 26.36 -0.27 1.32
N ILE A 130 26.66 0.56 2.33
CA ILE A 130 25.85 0.68 3.57
C ILE A 130 24.42 1.16 3.30
N GLU A 131 24.22 2.02 2.31
CA GLU A 131 22.89 2.53 1.93
C GLU A 131 21.96 1.41 1.48
N ASP A 132 22.51 0.36 0.85
CA ASP A 132 21.74 -0.82 0.47
C ASP A 132 21.26 -1.59 1.70
N LEU A 133 22.12 -1.75 2.72
CA LEU A 133 21.73 -2.39 3.97
C LEU A 133 20.65 -1.59 4.70
N GLU A 134 20.76 -0.26 4.76
CA GLU A 134 19.76 0.61 5.39
C GLU A 134 18.40 0.51 4.69
N LYS A 135 18.37 0.48 3.35
CA LYS A 135 17.13 0.26 2.59
C LYS A 135 16.48 -1.08 2.95
N LEU A 136 17.28 -2.14 3.05
CA LEU A 136 16.79 -3.47 3.43
C LEU A 136 16.20 -3.49 4.86
N GLN A 137 16.83 -2.79 5.80
CA GLN A 137 16.34 -2.68 7.19
C GLN A 137 14.97 -1.98 7.30
N MET A 138 14.61 -1.15 6.32
CA MET A 138 13.30 -0.48 6.29
C MET A 138 12.15 -1.41 5.87
N ALA A 139 12.43 -2.58 5.30
CA ALA A 139 11.39 -3.48 4.79
C ALA A 139 10.42 -3.94 5.88
N ARG A 140 10.96 -4.41 7.01
CA ARG A 140 10.14 -4.93 8.12
C ARG A 140 9.29 -3.84 8.79
N PRO A 141 9.81 -2.66 9.16
CA PRO A 141 8.99 -1.54 9.64
C PRO A 141 7.89 -1.12 8.67
N ASN A 142 8.18 -1.05 7.36
CA ASN A 142 7.19 -0.67 6.35
C ASN A 142 6.05 -1.69 6.25
N VAL A 143 6.38 -2.99 6.26
CA VAL A 143 5.37 -4.07 6.25
C VAL A 143 4.51 -4.05 7.52
N LEU A 144 5.11 -3.82 8.70
CA LEU A 144 4.37 -3.67 9.95
C LEU A 144 3.42 -2.46 9.91
N GLY A 145 3.91 -1.32 9.42
CA GLY A 145 3.09 -0.12 9.23
C GLY A 145 1.89 -0.35 8.31
N LEU A 146 2.09 -1.07 7.21
CA LEU A 146 0.99 -1.46 6.32
C LEU A 146 -0.01 -2.39 7.01
N ARG A 147 0.45 -3.39 7.77
CA ARG A 147 -0.43 -4.31 8.50
C ARG A 147 -1.30 -3.58 9.52
N ASN A 148 -0.75 -2.57 10.20
CA ASN A 148 -1.52 -1.72 11.12
C ASN A 148 -2.64 -0.98 10.38
N ASN A 149 -2.35 -0.38 9.21
CA ASN A 149 -3.35 0.30 8.40
C ASN A 149 -4.42 -0.65 7.86
N VAL A 150 -4.03 -1.87 7.46
CA VAL A 150 -4.95 -2.93 7.03
C VAL A 150 -5.90 -3.34 8.17
N TYR A 151 -5.37 -3.48 9.39
CA TYR A 151 -6.18 -3.74 10.59
C TYR A 151 -7.18 -2.61 10.85
N CYS A 152 -6.73 -1.35 10.82
CA CYS A 152 -7.61 -0.21 11.01
C CYS A 152 -8.71 -0.13 9.94
N MET A 153 -8.39 -0.48 8.69
CA MET A 153 -9.37 -0.49 7.61
C MET A 153 -10.39 -1.61 7.80
N ALA A 154 -9.97 -2.78 8.28
CA ALA A 154 -10.89 -3.86 8.62
C ALA A 154 -11.87 -3.43 9.72
N GLN A 155 -11.37 -2.78 10.79
CA GLN A 155 -12.22 -2.24 11.86
C GLN A 155 -13.24 -1.22 11.33
N LEU A 156 -12.86 -0.36 10.39
CA LEU A 156 -13.80 0.60 9.79
C LEU A 156 -14.92 -0.08 9.01
N LEU A 157 -14.61 -1.15 8.27
CA LEU A 157 -15.62 -1.92 7.53
C LEU A 157 -16.53 -2.73 8.46
N ASP A 158 -16.00 -3.23 9.59
CA ASP A 158 -16.78 -3.97 10.59
C ASP A 158 -17.78 -3.06 11.31
N ASN A 159 -17.42 -1.81 11.58
CA ASN A 159 -18.29 -0.85 12.23
C ASN A 159 -19.33 -0.22 11.28
N SER A 160 -19.10 -0.24 9.97
CA SER A 160 -20.09 0.23 8.98
C SER A 160 -21.12 -0.82 8.62
N ASP A 161 -20.74 -2.10 8.69
CA ASP A 161 -21.59 -3.23 8.36
C ASP A 161 -22.08 -3.88 9.68
N MET A 162 -23.11 -3.30 10.32
CA MET A 162 -23.85 -3.94 11.42
C MET A 162 -24.69 -5.12 10.90
N THR A 163 -24.00 -6.14 10.40
CA THR A 163 -24.54 -7.48 10.16
C THR A 163 -23.49 -8.47 10.62
N GLU A 164 -23.94 -9.31 11.54
CA GLU A 164 -23.18 -10.34 12.25
C GLU A 164 -22.34 -11.21 11.28
N PRO A 165 -21.07 -11.48 11.57
CA PRO A 165 -20.23 -12.23 10.66
C PRO A 165 -20.54 -13.74 10.77
N THR A 166 -21.00 -14.33 9.66
CA THR A 166 -20.95 -15.79 9.47
C THR A 166 -19.49 -16.25 9.61
N LYS A 167 -19.23 -17.12 10.58
CA LYS A 167 -17.91 -17.73 10.82
C LYS A 167 -17.49 -18.55 9.61
N ALA A 168 -16.63 -17.97 8.76
CA ALA A 168 -15.88 -18.73 7.78
C ALA A 168 -14.86 -19.62 8.52
N GLY A 169 -14.85 -20.91 8.17
CA GLY A 169 -14.02 -21.93 8.79
C GLY A 169 -12.54 -21.56 8.82
N ARG A 170 -11.94 -21.78 9.99
CA ARG A 170 -10.51 -21.61 10.23
C ARG A 170 -9.78 -22.72 9.47
N GLY A 171 -9.34 -22.42 8.26
CA GLY A 171 -8.41 -23.28 7.52
C GLY A 171 -7.16 -23.50 8.38
N THR A 172 -6.87 -24.76 8.70
CA THR A 172 -5.71 -25.17 9.48
C THR A 172 -4.45 -24.71 8.75
N PRO A 173 -3.52 -23.98 9.41
CA PRO A 173 -2.23 -23.69 8.82
C PRO A 173 -1.49 -25.00 8.54
N GLN A 174 -1.27 -25.30 7.27
CA GLN A 174 -0.49 -26.47 6.88
C GLN A 174 0.98 -26.20 7.27
N PRO A 175 1.64 -27.10 8.00
CA PRO A 175 3.05 -26.93 8.36
C PRO A 175 3.90 -26.81 7.10
N PRO A 176 4.91 -25.91 7.07
CA PRO A 176 5.82 -25.86 5.94
C PRO A 176 6.53 -27.20 5.82
N THR A 177 6.44 -27.81 4.64
CA THR A 177 7.25 -28.98 4.28
C THR A 177 8.72 -28.58 4.34
N PRO A 178 9.60 -29.35 5.02
CA PRO A 178 11.01 -29.00 5.11
C PRO A 178 11.61 -28.98 3.70
N THR A 179 12.03 -27.80 3.25
CA THR A 179 12.81 -27.65 2.04
C THR A 179 14.16 -28.34 2.24
N PRO A 180 14.68 -29.07 1.23
CA PRO A 180 16.05 -29.57 1.28
C PRO A 180 17.01 -28.42 1.55
N THR A 181 18.13 -28.72 2.22
CA THR A 181 19.16 -27.72 2.53
C THR A 181 19.75 -27.15 1.24
N SER A 182 19.18 -26.04 0.78
CA SER A 182 19.73 -25.22 -0.30
C SER A 182 21.08 -24.65 0.14
N ASP A 183 22.08 -24.74 -0.74
CA ASP A 183 23.37 -24.10 -0.50
C ASP A 183 23.22 -22.56 -0.38
N VAL A 184 24.29 -21.90 0.07
CA VAL A 184 24.27 -20.45 0.31
C VAL A 184 23.92 -19.65 -0.94
N PHE A 185 24.40 -20.08 -2.11
CA PHE A 185 24.17 -19.39 -3.37
C PHE A 185 22.70 -19.54 -3.81
N GLN A 186 22.15 -20.74 -3.72
CA GLN A 186 20.75 -21.00 -4.04
C GLN A 186 19.80 -20.23 -3.12
N ARG A 187 20.12 -20.11 -1.82
CA ARG A 187 19.33 -19.28 -0.89
C ARG A 187 19.31 -17.80 -1.28
N LYS A 188 20.40 -17.25 -1.82
CA LYS A 188 20.43 -15.88 -2.35
C LYS A 188 19.49 -15.71 -3.55
N LEU A 189 19.48 -16.67 -4.47
CA LEU A 189 18.57 -16.66 -5.63
C LEU A 189 17.10 -16.81 -5.21
N GLU A 190 16.81 -17.68 -4.26
CA GLU A 190 15.47 -17.82 -3.67
C GLU A 190 15.00 -16.52 -2.99
N GLY A 191 15.89 -15.86 -2.26
CA GLY A 191 15.60 -14.56 -1.65
C GLY A 191 15.26 -13.50 -2.69
N CYS A 192 16.04 -13.45 -3.78
CA CYS A 192 15.79 -12.53 -4.89
C CYS A 192 14.43 -12.81 -5.56
N SER A 193 14.13 -14.08 -5.83
CA SER A 193 12.88 -14.56 -6.42
C SER A 193 11.66 -14.22 -5.55
N PHE A 194 11.79 -14.40 -4.24
CA PHE A 194 10.79 -14.01 -3.24
C PHE A 194 10.53 -12.50 -3.26
N LEU A 195 11.58 -11.68 -3.22
CA LEU A 195 11.46 -10.22 -3.22
C LEU A 195 10.84 -9.71 -4.52
N ARG A 196 11.18 -10.32 -5.66
CA ARG A 196 10.55 -10.05 -6.96
C ARG A 196 9.04 -10.28 -6.91
N GLY A 197 8.62 -11.43 -6.38
CA GLY A 197 7.21 -11.77 -6.21
C GLY A 197 6.50 -10.82 -5.24
N TYR A 198 7.16 -10.43 -4.16
CA TYR A 198 6.63 -9.45 -3.21
C TYR A 198 6.33 -8.10 -3.87
N HIS A 199 7.25 -7.54 -4.66
CA HIS A 199 6.99 -6.28 -5.38
C HIS A 199 5.83 -6.40 -6.37
N ARG A 200 5.78 -7.50 -7.13
CA ARG A 200 4.66 -7.80 -8.04
C ARG A 200 3.33 -7.87 -7.28
N PHE A 201 3.33 -8.55 -6.14
CA PHE A 201 2.16 -8.64 -5.27
C PHE A 201 1.73 -7.26 -4.76
N MET A 202 2.66 -6.43 -4.29
CA MET A 202 2.37 -5.07 -3.82
C MET A 202 1.80 -4.18 -4.93
N HIS A 203 2.27 -4.33 -6.17
CA HIS A 203 1.68 -3.67 -7.33
C HIS A 203 0.21 -4.08 -7.51
N SER A 204 -0.10 -5.37 -7.50
CA SER A 204 -1.47 -5.88 -7.60
C SER A 204 -2.37 -5.40 -6.45
N VAL A 205 -1.84 -5.34 -5.22
CA VAL A 205 -2.55 -4.82 -4.05
C VAL A 205 -2.88 -3.34 -4.23
N GLY A 206 -1.91 -2.52 -4.66
CA GLY A 206 -2.14 -1.10 -4.96
C GLY A 206 -3.21 -0.92 -6.05
N ARG A 207 -3.21 -1.80 -7.05
CA ARG A 207 -4.24 -1.80 -8.10
C ARG A 207 -5.64 -2.09 -7.57
N VAL A 208 -5.80 -2.99 -6.62
CA VAL A 208 -7.09 -3.22 -5.95
C VAL A 208 -7.50 -2.00 -5.12
N PHE A 209 -6.61 -1.45 -4.29
CA PHE A 209 -6.93 -0.27 -3.47
C PHE A 209 -7.27 0.97 -4.29
N SER A 210 -6.65 1.17 -5.45
CA SER A 210 -6.98 2.30 -6.34
C SER A 210 -8.46 2.31 -6.75
N LYS A 211 -9.09 1.12 -6.85
CA LYS A 211 -10.50 0.95 -7.20
C LYS A 211 -11.46 1.16 -6.04
N TRP A 212 -10.98 1.13 -4.80
CA TRP A 212 -11.83 1.37 -3.63
C TRP A 212 -12.21 2.85 -3.46
N GLY A 213 -11.49 3.74 -4.13
CA GLY A 213 -11.80 5.17 -4.17
C GLY A 213 -12.94 5.52 -5.14
N GLU A 214 -13.15 4.67 -6.15
CA GLU A 214 -14.19 4.78 -7.18
C GLU A 214 -15.51 4.24 -6.61
N SER A 215 -16.28 5.07 -5.90
CA SER A 215 -17.67 4.70 -5.60
C SER A 215 -18.48 4.66 -6.91
N PRO A 216 -19.37 3.67 -7.14
CA PRO A 216 -20.30 3.69 -8.28
C PRO A 216 -21.26 4.89 -8.23
N ASN A 217 -21.39 5.54 -7.06
CA ASN A 217 -22.17 6.74 -6.82
C ASN A 217 -21.54 8.05 -7.33
N ARG A 218 -20.46 8.00 -8.11
CA ARG A 218 -20.15 9.09 -9.05
C ARG A 218 -21.13 9.01 -10.22
N SER A 219 -22.39 9.35 -9.91
CA SER A 219 -23.37 9.81 -10.89
C SER A 219 -22.64 10.66 -11.92
N ARG A 220 -22.92 10.36 -13.20
CA ARG A 220 -22.72 11.23 -14.34
C ARG A 220 -23.21 12.64 -13.99
N ARG A 221 -22.38 13.45 -13.33
CA ARG A 221 -22.55 14.89 -13.36
C ARG A 221 -22.18 15.27 -14.78
N HIS A 222 -23.21 15.31 -15.62
CA HIS A 222 -23.22 16.10 -16.84
C HIS A 222 -22.57 17.43 -16.50
N SER A 223 -21.32 17.62 -16.95
CA SER A 223 -20.78 18.95 -17.11
C SER A 223 -21.73 19.65 -18.08
N PRO A 224 -22.39 20.76 -17.70
CA PRO A 224 -23.14 21.51 -18.68
C PRO A 224 -22.15 21.98 -19.74
N HIS A 225 -22.42 21.60 -20.97
CA HIS A 225 -21.67 22.00 -22.15
C HIS A 225 -21.31 23.47 -22.05
N GLN A 226 -20.01 23.79 -22.07
CA GLN A 226 -19.55 25.13 -22.37
C GLN A 226 -20.09 25.46 -23.77
N ALA A 227 -21.22 26.16 -23.80
CA ALA A 227 -21.79 26.70 -25.01
C ALA A 227 -20.76 27.65 -25.63
N LEU A 228 -20.26 27.20 -26.78
CA LEU A 228 -19.46 27.92 -27.75
C LEU A 228 -20.02 29.34 -27.91
N ARG A 229 -19.43 30.35 -27.25
CA ARG A 229 -19.70 31.76 -27.58
C ARG A 229 -19.02 32.05 -28.91
N LYS A 230 -19.68 31.65 -29.98
CA LYS A 230 -19.37 32.02 -31.36
C LYS A 230 -19.55 33.54 -31.47
N GLY A 231 -18.45 34.25 -31.61
CA GLY A 231 -18.45 35.68 -31.87
C GLY A 231 -19.18 35.98 -33.18
N VAL A 232 -20.16 36.88 -33.13
CA VAL A 232 -20.68 37.56 -34.31
C VAL A 232 -20.51 39.05 -34.05
N ARG A 233 -19.42 39.59 -34.60
CA ARG A 233 -19.27 41.02 -34.90
C ARG A 233 -20.11 41.34 -36.14
N ARG A 234 -20.53 42.62 -36.20
CA ARG A 234 -21.15 43.36 -37.33
C ARG A 234 -22.68 43.32 -37.31
N THR A 235 -23.43 44.39 -37.54
CA THR A 235 -23.15 45.77 -37.95
C THR A 235 -24.46 46.55 -37.79
N ARG A 236 -24.42 47.82 -37.38
CA ARG A 236 -25.52 48.78 -37.57
C ARG A 236 -25.10 49.76 -38.66
N PRO A 237 -25.88 49.87 -39.74
CA PRO A 237 -26.35 51.16 -40.26
C PRO A 237 -27.82 51.02 -40.72
N SER A 238 -28.63 51.99 -41.14
CA SER A 238 -28.70 53.45 -41.22
C SER A 238 -30.17 53.77 -41.64
N ARG A 239 -30.53 55.05 -41.63
CA ARG A 239 -31.86 55.69 -41.85
C ARG A 239 -32.49 55.51 -43.25
N LYS A 240 -33.79 55.90 -43.29
CA LYS A 240 -34.55 56.60 -44.38
C LYS A 240 -35.27 55.66 -45.37
N GLY A 241 -36.55 55.79 -45.71
CA GLY A 241 -37.66 56.69 -45.35
C GLY A 241 -38.86 56.38 -46.25
N ASN A 242 -40.05 56.93 -45.95
CA ASN A 242 -41.04 57.27 -46.97
C ASN A 242 -41.94 58.42 -46.49
N ARG A 243 -42.13 59.38 -47.41
CA ARG A 243 -42.81 60.69 -47.38
C ARG A 243 -44.35 60.54 -47.25
N LEU A 244 -45.08 61.39 -46.50
CA LEU A 244 -45.78 62.66 -46.88
C LEU A 244 -46.61 62.51 -48.19
N MET A 245 -47.91 62.87 -48.36
CA MET A 245 -48.92 63.82 -47.80
C MET A 245 -50.25 63.61 -48.63
N PRO A 246 -51.28 64.50 -48.77
CA PRO A 246 -52.15 65.26 -47.84
C PRO A 246 -53.70 65.21 -48.18
N ARG A 247 -54.51 65.84 -47.30
CA ARG A 247 -55.80 66.60 -47.52
C ARG A 247 -57.10 65.92 -48.02
N GLY A 248 -58.18 66.15 -47.25
CA GLY A 248 -59.57 66.20 -47.75
C GLY A 248 -60.65 66.05 -46.65
N GLN A 249 -61.37 67.13 -46.33
CA GLN A 249 -62.52 67.19 -45.41
C GLN A 249 -63.83 66.61 -46.00
N LEU A 250 -64.82 66.30 -45.14
CA LEU A 250 -66.24 66.75 -45.12
C LEU A 250 -67.09 65.82 -44.19
N PRO A 251 -68.34 66.17 -43.78
CA PRO A 251 -68.71 67.23 -42.84
C PRO A 251 -69.61 66.73 -41.67
N ARG A 252 -69.65 67.49 -40.57
CA ARG A 252 -70.87 67.81 -39.82
C ARG A 252 -70.65 69.07 -38.99
#